data_AF-A0A0G2FA54-F1
#
_entry.id   AF-A0A0G2FA54-F1
#
_cell.length_a   1.000
_cell.length_b   1.000
_cell.length_c   1.000
_cell.angle_alpha   90.00
_cell.angle_beta   90.00
_cell.angle_gamma   90.00
#
_symmetry.space_group_name_H-M   'P 1'
#
loop_
_entity.id
_entity.type
_entity.pdbx_description
1 polymer ?
#
loop_
_entity_poly.entity_id
_entity_poly.type
_entity_poly.pdbx_seq_one_letter_code
_entity_poly.pdbx_strand_id
1 'polypeptide(L)'
;MATSSGLTGLGVSLGAYTVNGEDSRWLELEILARELRKLEEVYANFREVCSELSEDPEVSKAMLGYLGQNLGSTIQVVTHRKGDIGFS
;
A
#
# COMPACT_ATOMS: atom_id res chain seq x y z
N MET A 1 4.74 27.79 -27.34
CA MET A 1 5.76 27.32 -26.39
C MET A 1 5.00 26.60 -25.27
N ALA A 2 4.96 25.27 -25.30
CA ALA A 2 4.22 24.48 -24.32
C ALA A 2 5.13 24.20 -23.11
N THR A 3 4.80 24.75 -21.95
CA THR A 3 5.50 24.47 -20.70
C THR A 3 4.92 23.21 -20.09
N SER A 4 5.61 22.10 -20.29
CA SER A 4 5.45 20.86 -19.54
C SER A 4 6.02 21.05 -18.13
N SER A 5 5.17 21.18 -17.11
CA SER A 5 5.60 21.07 -15.71
C SER A 5 4.51 20.44 -14.87
N GLY A 6 4.80 19.25 -14.33
CA GLY A 6 4.26 18.81 -13.04
C GLY A 6 3.08 17.83 -13.03
N LEU A 7 3.14 16.71 -13.76
CA LEU A 7 2.26 15.55 -13.52
C LEU A 7 2.81 14.62 -12.42
N THR A 8 3.17 15.16 -11.25
CA THR A 8 3.68 14.35 -10.11
C THR A 8 2.94 14.63 -8.81
N GLY A 9 1.62 14.71 -8.91
CA GLY A 9 0.72 14.53 -7.78
C GLY A 9 -0.53 13.87 -8.34
N LEU A 10 -0.85 12.67 -7.85
CA LEU A 10 -2.14 12.02 -8.14
C LEU A 10 -3.19 12.80 -7.34
N GLY A 11 -3.47 14.05 -7.74
CA GLY A 11 -4.19 15.04 -6.92
C GLY A 11 -5.42 14.46 -6.24
N VAL A 12 -5.27 14.07 -4.97
CA VAL A 12 -6.38 13.57 -4.17
C VAL A 12 -7.16 14.77 -3.67
N SER A 13 -8.19 15.14 -4.42
CA SER A 13 -9.18 16.13 -3.99
C SER A 13 -10.17 15.46 -3.05
N LEU A 14 -10.18 15.83 -1.77
CA LEU A 14 -11.25 15.46 -0.85
C LEU A 14 -12.44 16.41 -1.06
N GLY A 15 -13.19 16.20 -2.15
CA GLY A 15 -14.28 17.08 -2.54
C GLY A 15 -13.79 18.46 -3.01
N ALA A 16 -14.28 19.54 -2.38
CA ALA A 16 -13.95 20.93 -2.75
C ALA A 16 -12.70 21.51 -2.05
N TYR A 17 -12.04 20.75 -1.18
CA TYR A 17 -10.88 21.21 -0.42
C TYR A 17 -9.57 20.80 -1.09
N THR A 18 -8.81 21.80 -1.56
CA THR A 18 -7.43 21.61 -2.00
C THR A 18 -6.54 21.53 -0.77
N VAL A 19 -6.07 20.33 -0.45
CA VAL A 19 -5.06 20.14 0.59
C VAL A 19 -3.71 20.60 0.01
N ASN A 20 -2.87 21.25 0.82
CA ASN A 20 -1.56 21.72 0.37
C ASN A 20 -0.71 20.53 -0.13
N GLY A 21 0.23 20.76 -1.04
CA GLY A 21 0.90 19.66 -1.78
C GLY A 21 1.58 18.60 -0.89
N GLU A 22 2.14 19.01 0.25
CA GLU A 22 2.78 18.11 1.22
C GLU A 22 1.78 17.31 2.05
N ASP A 23 0.75 18.00 2.58
CA ASP A 23 -0.36 17.39 3.32
C ASP A 23 -1.15 16.40 2.44
N SER A 24 -1.27 16.67 1.14
CA SER A 24 -1.93 15.78 0.18
C SER A 24 -1.15 14.48 -0.02
N ARG A 25 0.18 14.57 -0.10
CA ARG A 25 1.06 13.41 -0.26
C ARG A 25 1.10 12.55 1.01
N TRP A 26 1.09 13.17 2.18
CA TRP A 26 0.95 12.45 3.44
C TRP A 26 -0.40 11.72 3.50
N LEU A 27 -1.50 12.39 3.12
CA LEU A 27 -2.83 11.81 3.09
C LEU A 27 -2.92 10.63 2.11
N GLU A 28 -2.35 10.75 0.92
CA GLU A 28 -2.22 9.65 -0.06
C GLU A 28 -1.52 8.43 0.54
N LEU A 29 -0.38 8.64 1.21
CA LEU A 29 0.36 7.57 1.86
C LEU A 29 -0.39 6.95 3.04
N GLU A 30 -1.14 7.75 3.80
CA GLU A 30 -1.96 7.27 4.90
C GLU A 30 -3.16 6.45 4.38
N ILE A 31 -3.79 6.85 3.28
CA ILE A 31 -4.82 6.04 2.60
C ILE A 31 -4.21 4.72 2.12
N LEU A 32 -3.07 4.77 1.44
CA LEU A 32 -2.39 3.57 0.95
C LEU A 32 -2.00 2.62 2.10
N ALA A 33 -1.50 3.16 3.21
CA ALA A 33 -1.17 2.38 4.40
C ALA A 33 -2.39 1.71 5.04
N ARG A 34 -3.57 2.35 4.97
CA ARG A 34 -4.83 1.77 5.45
C ARG A 34 -5.32 0.65 4.53
N GLU A 35 -5.27 0.85 3.22
CA GLU A 35 -5.63 -0.20 2.26
C GLU A 35 -4.69 -1.40 2.34
N LEU A 36 -3.39 -1.17 2.55
CA LEU A 36 -2.42 -2.26 2.76
C LEU A 36 -2.70 -3.09 4.02
N ARG A 37 -3.12 -2.45 5.13
CA ARG A 37 -3.54 -3.19 6.33
C ARG A 37 -4.76 -4.08 6.07
N LYS A 38 -5.75 -3.59 5.32
CA LYS A 38 -6.90 -4.41 4.92
C LYS A 38 -6.45 -5.61 4.07
N LEU A 39 -5.52 -5.39 3.14
CA LEU A 39 -4.98 -6.46 2.30
C LEU A 39 -4.23 -7.50 3.13
N GLU A 40 -3.51 -7.09 4.18
CA GLU A 40 -2.83 -7.99 5.11
C GLU A 40 -3.80 -8.87 5.89
N GLU A 41 -4.90 -8.30 6.38
CA GLU A 41 -5.95 -9.06 7.05
C GLU A 41 -6.64 -10.07 6.11
N VAL A 42 -6.97 -9.65 4.89
CA VAL A 42 -7.54 -10.54 3.86
C VAL A 42 -6.55 -11.64 3.49
N TYR A 43 -5.28 -11.30 3.36
CA TYR A 43 -4.21 -12.25 3.06
C TYR A 43 -4.01 -13.28 4.19
N ALA A 44 -4.09 -12.85 5.45
CA ALA A 44 -4.03 -13.76 6.60
C ALA A 44 -5.19 -14.76 6.61
N ASN A 45 -6.42 -14.29 6.36
CA ASN A 45 -7.60 -15.16 6.21
C ASN A 45 -7.45 -16.13 5.03
N PHE A 46 -6.97 -15.63 3.88
CA PHE A 46 -6.72 -16.47 2.71
C PHE A 46 -5.68 -17.56 3.00
N ARG A 47 -4.62 -17.23 3.73
CA ARG A 47 -3.59 -18.18 4.15
C ARG A 47 -4.16 -19.33 4.98
N GLU A 48 -5.03 -19.01 5.93
CA GLU A 48 -5.70 -19.99 6.79
C GLU A 48 -6.56 -20.94 5.94
N VAL A 49 -7.46 -20.37 5.14
CA VAL A 49 -8.40 -21.11 4.28
C VAL A 49 -7.68 -21.95 3.21
N CYS A 50 -6.66 -21.41 2.55
CA CYS A 50 -5.88 -22.14 1.55
C CYS A 50 -5.01 -23.24 2.16
N SER A 51 -4.57 -23.10 3.41
CA SER A 51 -3.85 -24.19 4.08
C SER A 51 -4.73 -25.42 4.31
N GLU A 52 -6.05 -25.24 4.42
CA GLU A 52 -7.03 -26.31 4.65
C GLU A 52 -7.55 -26.95 3.34
N LEU A 53 -7.58 -26.20 2.24
CA LEU A 53 -8.23 -26.60 0.98
C LEU A 53 -7.27 -27.02 -0.15
N SER A 54 -5.96 -26.87 0.03
CA SER A 54 -5.00 -27.02 -1.06
C SER A 54 -4.64 -28.48 -1.37
N GLU A 55 -4.78 -28.90 -2.64
CA GLU A 55 -4.37 -30.22 -3.14
C GLU A 55 -2.84 -30.44 -3.11
N ASP A 56 -2.05 -29.39 -3.32
CA ASP A 56 -0.58 -29.41 -3.16
C ASP A 56 -0.16 -28.39 -2.09
N PRO A 57 0.07 -28.84 -0.84
CA PRO A 57 0.39 -27.95 0.28
C PRO A 57 1.75 -27.25 0.12
N GLU A 58 2.67 -27.77 -0.67
CA GLU A 58 4.01 -27.18 -0.88
C GLU A 58 3.94 -25.98 -1.83
N VAL A 59 3.15 -26.08 -2.89
CA VAL A 59 2.91 -24.97 -3.83
C VAL A 59 2.13 -23.85 -3.16
N SER A 60 1.06 -24.16 -2.44
CA SER A 60 0.31 -23.16 -1.66
C SER A 60 1.19 -22.48 -0.62
N LYS A 61 2.04 -23.23 0.09
CA LYS A 61 2.98 -22.66 1.05
C LYS A 61 4.00 -21.72 0.40
N ALA A 62 4.52 -22.06 -0.79
CA ALA A 62 5.45 -21.20 -1.53
C ALA A 62 4.77 -19.90 -2.01
N MET A 63 3.56 -20.00 -2.57
CA MET A 63 2.78 -18.83 -3.01
C MET A 63 2.43 -17.92 -1.83
N LEU A 64 2.01 -18.50 -0.71
CA LEU A 64 1.75 -17.76 0.53
C LEU A 64 3.04 -17.10 1.05
N GLY A 65 4.17 -17.81 1.07
CA GLY A 65 5.46 -17.20 1.44
C GLY A 65 5.78 -15.96 0.60
N TYR A 66 5.66 -16.07 -0.72
CA TYR A 66 5.95 -14.99 -1.67
C TYR A 66 5.01 -13.77 -1.49
N LEU A 67 3.70 -14.01 -1.38
CA LEU A 67 2.71 -12.95 -1.19
C LEU A 67 2.91 -12.23 0.14
N GLY A 68 3.17 -12.96 1.23
CA GLY A 68 3.46 -12.38 2.53
C GLY A 68 4.72 -11.52 2.53
N GLN A 69 5.80 -11.98 1.88
CA GLN A 69 7.04 -11.22 1.75
C GLN A 69 6.86 -9.93 0.95
N ASN A 70 6.15 -10.00 -0.19
CA ASN A 70 5.87 -8.82 -1.02
C ASN A 70 5.02 -7.80 -0.27
N LEU A 71 4.01 -8.26 0.46
CA LEU A 71 3.14 -7.40 1.24
C LEU A 71 3.91 -6.70 2.37
N GLY A 72 4.68 -7.46 3.16
CA GLY A 72 5.50 -6.91 4.24
C GLY A 72 6.52 -5.88 3.73
N SER A 73 7.17 -6.16 2.59
CA SER A 73 8.11 -5.23 1.96
C SER A 73 7.42 -3.93 1.51
N THR A 74 6.21 -4.04 0.94
CA THR A 74 5.42 -2.89 0.50
C THR A 74 4.99 -2.02 1.69
N ILE A 75 4.55 -2.64 2.79
CA ILE A 75 4.19 -1.95 4.04
C ILE A 75 5.38 -1.18 4.62
N GLN A 76 6.57 -1.78 4.65
CA GLN A 76 7.79 -1.11 5.13
C GLN A 76 8.13 0.13 4.30
N VAL A 77 8.08 0.03 2.97
CA VAL A 77 8.37 1.16 2.07
C VAL A 77 7.39 2.31 2.29
N VAL A 78 6.11 2.01 2.42
CA VAL A 78 5.06 3.03 2.64
C VAL A 78 5.22 3.68 4.02
N THR A 79 5.54 2.89 5.04
CA THR A 79 5.77 3.39 6.40
C THR A 79 6.99 4.30 6.46
N HIS A 80 8.09 3.92 5.81
CA HIS A 80 9.31 4.73 5.74
C HIS A 80 9.06 6.06 5.04
N ARG A 81 8.43 6.02 3.85
CA ARG A 81 8.09 7.23 3.08
C ARG A 81 7.14 8.18 3.83
N LYS A 82 6.25 7.65 4.66
CA LYS A 82 5.38 8.47 5.52
C LYS A 82 6.18 9.15 6.64
N GLY A 83 7.13 8.43 7.24
CA GLY A 83 8.02 8.95 8.28
C GLY A 83 8.87 10.11 7.79
N ASP A 84 9.41 10.00 6.57
CA ASP A 84 10.27 11.03 5.98
C ASP A 84 9.54 12.37 5.72
N ILE A 85 8.22 12.34 5.52
CA ILE A 85 7.39 13.54 5.27
C ILE A 85 7.07 14.29 6.56
N GLY A 86 7.09 13.64 7.72
CA GLY A 86 6.77 14.27 9.01
C GLY A 86 7.89 15.14 9.61
N PHE A 87 9.06 15.22 8.97
CA PHE A 87 10.26 15.90 9.50
C PHE A 87 10.78 17.07 8.63
N SER A 88 9.98 17.61 7.70
CA SER A 88 10.34 18.80 6.90
C SER A 88 9.63 20.06 7.37
#